data_AF-K2F3J5-F1
#
_entry.id   AF-K2F3J5-F1
#
_cell.length_a   1.000
_cell.length_b   1.000
_cell.length_c   1.000
_cell.angle_alpha   90.00
_cell.angle_beta   90.00
_cell.angle_gamma   90.00
#
_symmetry.space_group_name_H-M   'P 1'
#
loop_
_entity.id
_entity.type
_entity.pdbx_description
1 polymer ?
#
loop_
_entity_poly.entity_id
_entity_poly.type
_entity_poly.pdbx_seq_one_letter_code
_entity_poly.pdbx_strand_id
1 'polypeptide(L)'
;MKTKAKKKIKSLATLKRKKAIGRRAKTVKDILENTGKSVSKAMLDAGYSPSYAKNPQDFKKTRKWKEIMDDKLSEEMVAEVHAELLKATKLEQAIFPLGVADELIRLIVSEVGCVVMKIVELMGKKYVWYRAPDAAAKKAAVDMVYKLRGKYAAEKFEEVNPLKKLSNAELAEKKKVLLDFLLKRKTK
;
A
#
# COMPACT_ATOMS: atom_id res chain seq x y z
N MET A 1 -14.44 -24.23 -49.69
CA MET A 1 -13.76 -24.66 -48.42
C MET A 1 -13.14 -23.52 -47.57
N LYS A 2 -12.86 -22.32 -48.10
CA LYS A 2 -12.18 -21.22 -47.35
C LYS A 2 -13.00 -20.55 -46.23
N THR A 3 -14.33 -20.72 -46.21
CA THR A 3 -15.26 -20.04 -45.28
C THR A 3 -15.32 -20.69 -43.88
N LYS A 4 -15.23 -22.03 -43.78
CA LYS A 4 -15.24 -22.74 -42.48
C LYS A 4 -13.95 -22.50 -41.67
N ALA A 5 -12.80 -22.41 -42.33
CA ALA A 5 -11.51 -22.10 -41.69
C ALA A 5 -11.48 -20.67 -41.12
N LYS A 6 -11.96 -19.67 -41.88
CA LYS A 6 -12.07 -18.27 -41.39
C LYS A 6 -13.00 -18.14 -40.18
N LYS A 7 -14.12 -18.89 -40.14
CA LYS A 7 -15.06 -18.90 -38.99
C LYS A 7 -14.43 -19.54 -37.74
N LYS A 8 -13.67 -20.63 -37.89
CA LYS A 8 -12.95 -21.31 -36.79
C LYS A 8 -11.80 -20.47 -36.22
N ILE A 9 -11.10 -19.71 -37.07
CA ILE A 9 -10.04 -18.77 -36.62
C ILE A 9 -10.64 -17.61 -35.84
N LYS A 10 -11.76 -17.03 -36.30
CA LYS A 10 -12.47 -15.95 -35.57
C LYS A 10 -12.97 -16.43 -34.20
N SER A 11 -13.54 -17.64 -34.10
CA SER A 11 -14.03 -18.17 -32.81
C SER A 11 -12.90 -18.44 -31.81
N LEU A 12 -11.76 -18.97 -32.27
CA LEU A 12 -10.57 -19.17 -31.43
C LEU A 12 -9.96 -17.84 -30.98
N ALA A 13 -9.94 -16.82 -31.84
CA ALA A 13 -9.47 -15.48 -31.48
C ALA A 13 -10.35 -14.85 -30.40
N THR A 14 -11.67 -14.99 -30.49
CA THR A 14 -12.61 -14.49 -29.46
C THR A 14 -12.45 -15.23 -28.12
N LEU A 15 -12.23 -16.55 -28.15
CA LEU A 15 -12.02 -17.35 -26.93
C LEU A 15 -10.70 -16.98 -26.24
N LYS A 16 -9.61 -16.83 -27.01
CA LYS A 16 -8.31 -16.36 -26.51
C LYS A 16 -8.42 -14.97 -25.87
N ARG A 17 -9.20 -14.06 -26.47
CA ARG A 17 -9.46 -12.72 -25.94
C ARG A 17 -10.23 -12.76 -24.62
N LYS A 18 -11.31 -13.56 -24.51
CA LYS A 18 -12.05 -13.75 -23.25
C LYS A 18 -11.16 -14.31 -22.14
N LYS A 19 -10.36 -15.34 -22.42
CA LYS A 19 -9.41 -15.92 -21.45
C LYS A 19 -8.36 -14.90 -21.01
N ALA A 20 -7.83 -14.08 -21.93
CA ALA A 20 -6.87 -13.03 -21.58
C ALA A 20 -7.47 -11.94 -20.67
N ILE A 21 -8.73 -11.55 -20.89
CA ILE A 21 -9.44 -10.59 -20.03
C ILE A 21 -9.65 -11.19 -18.64
N GLY A 22 -10.10 -12.44 -18.54
CA GLY A 22 -10.30 -13.13 -17.26
C GLY A 22 -9.03 -13.26 -16.43
N ARG A 23 -7.88 -13.57 -17.07
CA ARG A 23 -6.58 -13.62 -16.39
C ARG A 23 -6.18 -12.27 -15.78
N ARG A 24 -6.38 -11.17 -16.50
CA ARG A 24 -6.06 -9.81 -16.02
C ARG A 24 -6.91 -9.41 -14.82
N ALA A 25 -8.22 -9.61 -14.92
CA ALA A 25 -9.14 -9.30 -13.83
C ALA A 25 -8.81 -10.10 -12.57
N LYS A 26 -8.49 -11.39 -12.72
CA LYS A 26 -8.05 -12.24 -11.60
C LYS A 26 -6.77 -11.72 -10.95
N THR A 27 -5.73 -11.41 -11.74
CA THR A 27 -4.49 -10.85 -11.21
C THR A 27 -4.72 -9.55 -10.45
N VAL A 28 -5.55 -8.63 -10.96
CA VAL A 28 -5.87 -7.37 -10.28
C VAL A 28 -6.57 -7.63 -8.96
N LYS A 29 -7.57 -8.52 -8.96
CA LYS A 29 -8.31 -8.90 -7.76
C LYS A 29 -7.37 -9.47 -6.67
N ASP A 30 -6.51 -10.41 -7.04
CA ASP A 30 -5.56 -11.04 -6.11
C ASP A 30 -4.57 -10.02 -5.49
N ILE A 31 -4.22 -8.96 -6.24
CA ILE A 31 -3.37 -7.86 -5.77
C ILE A 31 -4.15 -6.91 -4.84
N LEU A 32 -5.37 -6.54 -5.20
CA LEU A 32 -6.20 -5.60 -4.43
C LEU A 32 -6.71 -6.19 -3.12
N GLU A 33 -7.00 -7.50 -3.08
CA GLU A 33 -7.46 -8.19 -1.87
C GLU A 33 -6.35 -8.45 -0.85
N ASN A 34 -5.17 -7.84 -1.06
CA ASN A 34 -4.03 -7.82 -0.14
C ASN A 34 -3.68 -9.20 0.43
N THR A 35 -3.66 -10.22 -0.44
CA THR A 35 -3.40 -11.62 -0.08
C THR A 35 -1.93 -11.89 0.35
N GLY A 36 -1.13 -10.84 0.56
CA GLY A 36 0.32 -10.93 0.82
C GLY A 36 1.13 -11.44 -0.38
N LYS A 37 0.51 -11.59 -1.55
CA LYS A 37 1.17 -12.10 -2.77
C LYS A 37 1.86 -10.97 -3.51
N SER A 38 3.08 -11.22 -3.97
CA SER A 38 3.74 -10.32 -4.93
C SER A 38 2.98 -10.30 -6.25
N VAL A 39 3.10 -9.20 -6.99
CA VAL A 39 2.49 -9.05 -8.33
C VAL A 39 2.90 -10.22 -9.25
N SER A 40 4.16 -10.66 -9.16
CA SER A 40 4.68 -11.81 -9.90
C SER A 40 3.92 -13.10 -9.55
N LYS A 41 3.68 -13.36 -8.26
CA LYS A 41 2.94 -14.55 -7.79
C LYS A 41 1.46 -14.49 -8.22
N ALA A 42 0.82 -13.34 -8.12
CA ALA A 42 -0.55 -13.14 -8.61
C ALA A 42 -0.67 -13.36 -10.14
N MET A 43 0.36 -13.00 -10.91
CA MET A 43 0.41 -13.30 -12.34
C MET A 43 0.56 -14.81 -12.60
N LEU A 44 1.39 -15.52 -11.83
CA LEU A 44 1.52 -16.98 -11.96
C LEU A 44 0.19 -17.69 -11.66
N ASP A 45 -0.49 -17.32 -10.56
CA ASP A 45 -1.77 -17.89 -10.13
C ASP A 45 -2.91 -17.60 -11.14
N ALA A 46 -2.77 -16.53 -11.92
CA ALA A 46 -3.66 -16.20 -13.02
C ALA A 46 -3.30 -16.88 -14.35
N GLY A 47 -2.24 -17.70 -14.40
CA GLY A 47 -1.84 -18.45 -15.59
C GLY A 47 -1.08 -17.61 -16.63
N TYR A 48 -0.27 -16.66 -16.18
CA TYR A 48 0.79 -16.06 -17.00
C TYR A 48 2.02 -16.98 -17.05
N SER A 49 2.85 -16.84 -18.08
CA SER A 49 4.10 -17.59 -18.16
C SER A 49 5.09 -17.11 -17.08
N PRO A 50 5.98 -17.98 -16.59
CA PRO A 50 7.02 -17.59 -15.64
C PRO A 50 7.93 -16.48 -16.16
N SER A 51 8.25 -16.48 -17.47
CA SER A 51 9.07 -15.43 -18.08
C SER A 51 8.41 -14.05 -17.98
N TYR A 52 7.10 -13.98 -18.24
CA TYR A 52 6.36 -12.72 -18.20
C TYR A 52 6.10 -12.27 -16.76
N ALA A 53 5.82 -13.21 -15.85
CA ALA A 53 5.61 -12.92 -14.44
C ALA A 53 6.87 -12.39 -13.73
N LYS A 54 8.08 -12.72 -14.22
CA LYS A 54 9.36 -12.17 -13.72
C LYS A 54 9.51 -10.67 -13.97
N ASN A 55 8.79 -10.11 -14.95
CA ASN A 55 8.81 -8.68 -15.30
C ASN A 55 7.45 -8.00 -15.05
N PRO A 56 6.97 -7.91 -13.78
CA PRO A 56 5.64 -7.37 -13.46
C PRO A 56 5.46 -5.88 -13.81
N GLN A 57 6.56 -5.16 -14.04
CA GLN A 57 6.51 -3.74 -14.44
C GLN A 57 5.92 -3.58 -15.85
N ASP A 58 6.20 -4.50 -16.77
CA ASP A 58 5.66 -4.44 -18.13
C ASP A 58 4.13 -4.62 -18.11
N PHE A 59 3.65 -5.49 -17.21
CA PHE A 59 2.22 -5.67 -16.97
C PHE A 59 1.53 -4.39 -16.49
N LYS A 60 2.11 -3.71 -15.49
CA LYS A 60 1.58 -2.45 -14.95
C LYS A 60 1.60 -1.29 -15.95
N LYS A 61 2.52 -1.31 -16.92
CA LYS A 61 2.58 -0.29 -17.98
C LYS A 61 1.52 -0.47 -19.06
N THR A 62 0.89 -1.65 -19.15
CA THR A 62 -0.09 -1.91 -20.21
C THR A 62 -1.33 -1.00 -20.09
N ARG A 63 -1.86 -0.54 -21.23
CA ARG A 63 -3.08 0.30 -21.27
C ARG A 63 -4.24 -0.35 -20.52
N LYS A 64 -4.39 -1.67 -20.66
CA LYS A 64 -5.47 -2.44 -20.03
C LYS A 64 -5.33 -2.51 -18.51
N TRP A 65 -4.12 -2.46 -17.96
CA TRP A 65 -3.94 -2.33 -16.52
C TRP A 65 -4.42 -0.96 -16.03
N LYS A 66 -4.02 0.12 -16.72
CA LYS A 66 -4.46 1.48 -16.40
C LYS A 66 -5.99 1.60 -16.43
N GLU A 67 -6.63 1.11 -17.50
CA GLU A 67 -8.09 1.10 -17.63
C GLU A 67 -8.79 0.39 -16.45
N ILE A 68 -8.25 -0.72 -15.93
CA ILE A 68 -8.83 -1.43 -14.78
C ILE A 68 -8.58 -0.68 -13.47
N MET A 69 -7.39 -0.08 -13.31
CA MET A 69 -7.07 0.71 -12.13
C MET A 69 -7.96 1.95 -12.06
N ASP A 70 -8.17 2.65 -13.18
CA ASP A 70 -9.03 3.83 -13.23
C ASP A 70 -10.50 3.50 -12.96
N ASP A 71 -10.98 2.31 -13.37
CA ASP A 71 -12.33 1.81 -13.04
C ASP A 71 -12.52 1.53 -11.54
N LYS A 72 -11.49 1.03 -10.85
CA LYS A 72 -11.58 0.63 -9.44
C LYS A 72 -11.11 1.68 -8.45
N LEU A 73 -10.17 2.50 -8.87
CA LEU A 73 -9.47 3.50 -8.08
C LEU A 73 -9.24 4.66 -9.04
N SER A 74 -10.24 5.51 -9.24
CA SER A 74 -10.12 6.64 -10.18
C SER A 74 -9.15 7.70 -9.66
N GLU A 75 -8.68 8.60 -10.52
CA GLU A 75 -7.82 9.71 -10.06
C GLU A 75 -8.60 10.69 -9.18
N GLU A 76 -9.89 10.91 -9.48
CA GLU A 76 -10.75 11.79 -8.68
C GLU A 76 -10.91 11.26 -7.25
N MET A 77 -11.19 9.96 -7.09
CA MET A 77 -11.33 9.35 -5.76
C MET A 77 -10.05 9.49 -4.93
N VAL A 78 -8.88 9.30 -5.55
CA VAL A 78 -7.59 9.45 -4.85
C VAL A 78 -7.35 10.92 -4.46
N ALA A 79 -7.73 11.86 -5.32
CA ALA A 79 -7.63 13.30 -5.05
C ALA A 79 -8.57 13.74 -3.91
N GLU A 80 -9.79 13.19 -3.85
CA GLU A 80 -10.74 13.43 -2.77
C GLU A 80 -10.16 12.97 -1.42
N VAL A 81 -9.64 11.74 -1.36
CA VAL A 81 -9.01 11.23 -0.13
C VAL A 81 -7.80 12.07 0.27
N HIS A 82 -7.03 12.59 -0.69
CA HIS A 82 -5.97 13.55 -0.39
C HIS A 82 -6.50 14.85 0.23
N ALA A 83 -7.57 15.41 -0.33
CA ALA A 83 -8.19 16.61 0.21
C ALA A 83 -8.72 16.39 1.63
N GLU A 84 -9.30 15.21 1.90
CA GLU A 84 -9.70 14.81 3.26
C GLU A 84 -8.50 14.72 4.20
N LEU A 85 -7.42 14.06 3.78
CA LEU A 85 -6.20 13.90 4.58
C LEU A 85 -5.52 15.24 4.89
N LEU A 86 -5.56 16.20 3.95
CA LEU A 86 -5.03 17.55 4.16
C LEU A 86 -5.82 18.34 5.20
N LYS A 87 -7.13 18.10 5.28
CA LYS A 87 -8.02 18.73 6.26
C LYS A 87 -8.17 17.93 7.55
N ALA A 88 -7.55 16.75 7.63
CA ALA A 88 -7.71 15.84 8.76
C ALA A 88 -7.14 16.48 10.03
N THR A 89 -8.01 16.74 10.99
CA THR A 89 -7.63 17.18 12.33
C THR A 89 -7.62 16.00 13.28
N LYS A 90 -6.73 16.05 14.28
CA LYS A 90 -6.63 15.03 15.32
C LYS A 90 -7.04 15.66 16.65
N LEU A 91 -8.05 15.10 17.28
CA LEU A 91 -8.34 15.37 18.68
C LEU A 91 -7.26 14.68 19.52
N GLU A 92 -6.55 15.43 20.35
CA GLU A 92 -5.60 14.84 21.31
C GLU A 92 -6.34 14.40 22.57
N GLN A 93 -7.25 15.24 23.06
CA GLN A 93 -8.03 15.01 24.28
C GLN A 93 -9.45 15.55 24.10
N ALA A 94 -10.43 14.81 24.61
CA ALA A 94 -11.85 15.20 24.61
C ALA A 94 -12.36 15.18 26.06
N ILE A 95 -12.06 16.25 26.79
CA ILE A 95 -12.41 16.42 28.20
C ILE A 95 -13.33 17.64 28.31
N PHE A 96 -14.51 17.46 28.91
CA PHE A 96 -15.52 18.50 29.06
C PHE A 96 -15.86 18.76 30.53
N PRO A 97 -16.30 19.97 30.90
CA PRO A 97 -16.80 20.23 32.23
C PRO A 97 -18.14 19.51 32.48
N LEU A 98 -18.44 19.19 33.75
CA LEU A 98 -19.62 18.43 34.15
C LEU A 98 -20.95 19.08 33.70
N GLY A 99 -21.00 20.41 33.66
CA GLY A 99 -22.20 21.17 33.29
C GLY A 99 -22.57 21.11 31.80
N VAL A 100 -21.76 20.48 30.95
CA VAL A 100 -22.07 20.34 29.52
C VAL A 100 -22.97 19.14 29.31
N ALA A 101 -24.09 19.36 28.61
CA ALA A 101 -25.01 18.31 28.23
C ALA A 101 -24.35 17.32 27.24
N ASP A 102 -24.63 16.03 27.42
CA ASP A 102 -24.05 14.96 26.61
C ASP A 102 -24.40 15.08 25.12
N GLU A 103 -25.56 15.65 24.80
CA GLU A 103 -26.00 15.91 23.42
C GLU A 103 -25.08 16.92 22.72
N LEU A 104 -24.70 17.99 23.43
CA LEU A 104 -23.79 19.00 22.89
C LEU A 104 -22.38 18.43 22.71
N ILE A 105 -21.93 17.59 23.65
CA ILE A 105 -20.66 16.89 23.53
C ILE A 105 -20.65 16.00 22.27
N ARG A 106 -21.72 15.25 22.02
CA ARG A 106 -21.86 14.42 20.82
C ARG A 106 -21.84 15.25 19.54
N LEU A 107 -22.51 16.41 19.53
CA LEU A 107 -22.51 17.32 18.40
C LEU A 107 -21.10 17.83 18.08
N ILE A 108 -20.39 18.37 19.07
CA ILE A 108 -19.03 18.90 18.90
C ILE A 108 -18.08 17.83 18.39
N VAL A 109 -18.12 16.61 18.95
CA VAL A 109 -17.24 15.53 18.52
C VAL A 109 -17.61 15.04 17.11
N SER A 110 -18.90 15.04 16.76
CA SER A 110 -19.37 14.67 15.42
C SER A 110 -19.00 15.68 14.35
N GLU A 111 -18.95 16.98 14.66
CA GLU A 111 -18.51 18.03 13.72
C GLU A 111 -17.04 17.86 13.31
N VAL A 112 -16.21 17.36 14.23
CA VAL A 112 -14.81 16.99 13.94
C VAL A 112 -14.72 15.67 13.15
N GLY A 113 -15.85 15.00 12.89
CA GLY A 113 -15.91 13.73 12.16
C GLY A 113 -15.55 12.51 13.01
N CYS A 114 -15.64 12.64 14.34
CA CYS A 114 -15.39 11.54 15.27
C CYS A 114 -16.70 10.94 15.78
N VAL A 115 -16.72 9.61 15.99
CA VAL A 115 -17.90 8.90 16.51
C VAL A 115 -17.73 8.67 18.01
N VAL A 116 -18.61 9.25 18.83
CA VAL A 116 -18.59 9.04 20.29
C VAL A 116 -19.00 7.60 20.62
N MET A 117 -18.18 6.92 21.42
CA MET A 117 -18.45 5.57 21.93
C MET A 117 -18.99 5.61 23.36
N LYS A 118 -18.31 6.35 24.24
CA LYS A 118 -18.65 6.37 25.66
C LYS A 118 -18.31 7.73 26.27
N ILE A 119 -19.18 8.22 27.13
CA ILE A 119 -18.93 9.38 27.99
C ILE A 119 -18.86 8.85 29.42
N VAL A 120 -17.79 9.20 30.14
CA VAL A 120 -17.56 8.78 31.53
C VAL A 120 -17.31 10.01 32.36
N GLU A 121 -18.04 10.13 33.47
CA GLU A 121 -17.81 11.18 34.44
C GLU A 121 -16.77 10.72 35.46
N LEU A 122 -15.71 11.49 35.64
CA LEU A 122 -14.65 11.21 36.61
C LEU A 122 -14.06 12.52 37.13
N MET A 123 -13.96 12.64 38.46
CA MET A 123 -13.35 13.80 39.13
C MET A 123 -13.93 15.16 38.69
N GLY A 124 -15.25 15.26 38.54
CA GLY A 124 -15.93 16.50 38.12
C GLY A 124 -15.72 16.89 36.66
N LYS A 125 -15.19 15.99 35.83
CA LYS A 125 -15.01 16.17 34.38
C LYS A 125 -15.65 15.01 33.62
N LYS A 126 -16.04 15.26 32.37
CA LYS A 126 -16.53 14.26 31.43
C LYS A 126 -15.43 13.89 30.46
N TYR A 127 -15.04 12.61 30.45
CA TYR A 127 -14.09 12.03 29.52
C TYR A 127 -14.85 11.36 28.38
N VAL A 128 -14.49 11.72 27.15
CA VAL A 128 -15.14 11.19 25.95
C VAL A 128 -14.21 10.24 25.24
N TRP A 129 -14.66 9.00 25.12
CA TRP A 129 -14.04 7.98 24.30
C TRP A 129 -14.70 8.00 22.93
N TYR A 130 -13.91 8.23 21.90
CA TYR A 130 -14.40 8.35 20.52
C TYR A 130 -13.55 7.51 19.57
N ARG A 131 -14.14 7.19 18.42
CA ARG A 131 -13.46 6.59 17.29
C ARG A 131 -13.16 7.69 16.27
N ALA A 132 -11.88 7.95 16.05
CA ALA A 132 -11.41 8.83 14.99
C ALA A 132 -11.31 8.09 13.65
N PRO A 133 -11.51 8.76 12.51
CA PRO A 133 -11.17 8.20 11.21
C PRO A 133 -9.67 7.92 11.14
N ASP A 134 -9.28 6.72 10.71
CA ASP A 134 -7.88 6.33 10.64
C ASP A 134 -7.18 6.97 9.43
N ALA A 135 -6.70 8.20 9.64
CA ALA A 135 -5.94 8.94 8.64
C ALA A 135 -4.64 8.22 8.24
N ALA A 136 -4.04 7.43 9.14
CA ALA A 136 -2.83 6.68 8.83
C ALA A 136 -3.12 5.54 7.85
N ALA A 137 -4.20 4.79 8.07
CA ALA A 137 -4.67 3.77 7.12
C ALA A 137 -5.04 4.38 5.76
N LYS A 138 -5.78 5.51 5.74
CA LYS A 138 -6.10 6.23 4.50
C LYS A 138 -4.84 6.67 3.75
N LYS A 139 -3.86 7.24 4.45
CA LYS A 139 -2.55 7.63 3.87
C LYS A 139 -1.81 6.42 3.28
N ALA A 140 -1.76 5.31 4.02
CA ALA A 140 -1.12 4.09 3.56
C ALA A 140 -1.81 3.51 2.32
N ALA A 141 -3.15 3.53 2.27
CA ALA A 141 -3.91 3.10 1.11
C ALA A 141 -3.58 3.96 -0.12
N VAL A 142 -3.62 5.29 0.01
CA VAL A 142 -3.27 6.23 -1.07
C VAL A 142 -1.84 6.00 -1.58
N ASP A 143 -0.87 5.83 -0.69
CA ASP A 143 0.51 5.50 -1.04
C ASP A 143 0.62 4.16 -1.82
N MET A 144 -0.12 3.13 -1.39
CA MET A 144 -0.21 1.86 -2.12
C MET A 144 -0.78 2.06 -3.53
N VAL A 145 -1.81 2.91 -3.71
CA VAL A 145 -2.36 3.21 -5.04
C VAL A 145 -1.29 3.81 -5.96
N TYR A 146 -0.50 4.78 -5.48
CA TYR A 146 0.58 5.36 -6.29
C TYR A 146 1.68 4.35 -6.65
N LYS A 147 2.05 3.48 -5.71
CA LYS A 147 3.00 2.38 -5.94
C LYS A 147 2.46 1.37 -6.97
N LEU A 148 1.16 1.10 -6.96
CA LEU A 148 0.51 0.23 -7.94
C LEU A 148 0.44 0.87 -9.34
N ARG A 149 0.19 2.19 -9.40
CA ARG A 149 0.21 2.96 -10.65
C ARG A 149 1.62 3.20 -11.20
N GLY A 150 2.65 3.01 -10.37
CA GLY A 150 4.04 3.27 -10.75
C GLY A 150 4.36 4.76 -10.89
N LYS A 151 3.54 5.65 -10.31
CA LYS A 151 3.82 7.09 -10.24
C LYS A 151 4.84 7.42 -9.13
N TYR A 152 4.92 6.58 -8.11
CA TYR A 152 5.96 6.64 -7.09
C TYR A 152 7.12 5.73 -7.48
N ALA A 153 8.32 6.30 -7.65
CA ALA A 153 9.54 5.50 -7.62
C ALA A 153 9.74 5.03 -6.17
N ALA A 154 10.06 3.76 -5.96
CA ALA A 154 10.50 3.31 -4.65
C ALA A 154 11.65 4.22 -4.19
N GLU A 155 11.61 4.70 -2.94
CA GLU A 155 12.74 5.39 -2.35
C GLU A 155 13.98 4.53 -2.61
N LYS A 156 14.93 5.10 -3.37
CA LYS A 156 16.21 4.44 -3.57
C LYS A 156 16.91 4.53 -2.22
N PHE A 157 16.80 3.46 -1.42
CA PHE A 157 17.70 3.28 -0.31
C PHE A 157 19.09 3.12 -0.91
N GLU A 158 19.83 4.23 -0.95
CA GLU A 158 21.27 4.14 -1.12
C GLU A 158 21.79 3.50 0.16
N GLU A 159 22.06 2.20 0.09
CA GLU A 159 22.80 1.51 1.12
C GLU A 159 24.18 2.18 1.17
N VAL A 160 24.34 3.17 2.04
CA VAL A 160 25.63 3.77 2.35
C VAL A 160 26.39 2.73 3.13
N ASN A 161 26.89 1.71 2.44
CA ASN A 161 27.84 0.78 3.00
C ASN A 161 29.20 1.49 2.98
N PRO A 162 29.69 2.02 4.12
CA PRO A 162 30.93 2.79 4.14
C PRO A 162 32.13 1.92 3.75
N LEU A 163 32.00 0.59 3.79
CA LEU A 163 33.05 -0.36 3.40
C LEU A 163 33.19 -0.53 1.88
N LYS A 164 32.18 -0.13 1.10
CA LYS A 164 32.18 -0.29 -0.36
C LYS A 164 33.16 0.64 -1.08
N LYS A 165 33.62 1.69 -0.39
CA LYS A 165 34.62 2.66 -0.88
C LYS A 165 36.06 2.31 -0.49
N LEU A 166 36.27 1.35 0.41
CA LEU A 166 37.61 0.98 0.87
C LEU A 166 38.23 -0.06 -0.06
N SER A 167 39.52 0.09 -0.29
CA SER A 167 40.30 -0.90 -1.04
C SER A 167 40.46 -2.20 -0.24
N ASN A 168 40.79 -3.30 -0.92
CA ASN A 168 41.01 -4.61 -0.28
C ASN A 168 42.06 -4.56 0.86
N ALA A 169 43.05 -3.66 0.76
CA ALA A 169 44.08 -3.48 1.77
C ALA A 169 43.53 -2.86 3.06
N GLU A 170 42.75 -1.79 2.94
CA GLU A 170 42.14 -1.10 4.10
C GLU A 170 41.07 -1.96 4.79
N LEU A 171 40.40 -2.83 4.03
CA LEU A 171 39.46 -3.82 4.54
C LEU A 171 40.16 -4.87 5.43
N ALA A 172 41.36 -5.29 5.03
CA ALA A 172 42.16 -6.26 5.80
C ALA A 172 42.66 -5.67 7.12
N GLU A 173 43.10 -4.40 7.13
CA GLU A 173 43.52 -3.70 8.35
C GLU A 173 42.36 -3.55 9.34
N LYS A 174 41.20 -3.08 8.86
CA LYS A 174 40.01 -2.95 9.71
C LYS A 174 39.57 -4.30 10.26
N LYS A 175 39.66 -5.37 9.48
CA LYS A 175 39.35 -6.74 9.92
C LYS A 175 40.31 -7.20 11.04
N LYS A 176 41.60 -6.87 10.94
CA LYS A 176 42.61 -7.21 11.95
C LYS A 176 42.37 -6.47 13.26
N VAL A 177 42.11 -5.15 13.19
CA VAL A 177 41.76 -4.33 14.37
C VAL A 177 40.50 -4.84 15.07
N LEU A 178 39.49 -5.26 14.30
CA LEU A 178 38.25 -5.81 14.85
C LEU A 178 38.49 -7.16 15.55
N LEU A 179 39.31 -8.03 14.96
CA LEU A 179 39.69 -9.33 15.53
C LEU A 179 40.45 -9.17 16.85
N ASP A 180 41.43 -8.26 16.88
CA ASP A 180 42.18 -7.96 18.10
C ASP A 180 41.29 -7.39 19.20
N PHE A 181 40.33 -6.53 18.86
CA PHE A 181 39.34 -6.00 19.80
C PHE A 181 38.44 -7.11 20.36
N LEU A 182 37.94 -8.01 19.51
CA LEU A 182 37.06 -9.11 19.91
C LEU A 182 37.79 -10.15 20.77
N LEU A 183 39.06 -10.43 20.48
CA LEU A 183 39.89 -11.34 21.26
C LEU A 183 40.20 -10.77 22.65
N LYS A 184 40.53 -9.47 22.76
CA LYS A 184 40.73 -8.80 24.05
C LYS A 184 39.50 -8.78 24.95
N ARG A 185 38.29 -8.84 24.37
CA ARG A 185 37.03 -8.93 25.12
C ARG A 185 36.69 -10.34 25.62
N LYS A 186 37.25 -11.40 25.04
CA LYS A 186 37.02 -12.78 25.48
C LYS A 186 37.92 -13.21 26.64
N THR A 187 38.97 -12.46 26.91
CA THR A 187 39.97 -12.72 27.96
C THR A 187 39.74 -11.93 29.25
N LYS A 188 38.59 -11.25 29.37
CA LYS A 188 38.04 -10.73 30.63
C LYS A 188 36.78 -11.50 30.96
#